data_AF-W6NNN7-F1
#
_entry.id   AF-W6NNN7-F1
#
_cell.length_a   1.000
_cell.length_b   1.000
_cell.length_c   1.000
_cell.angle_alpha   90.00
_cell.angle_beta   90.00
_cell.angle_gamma   90.00
#
_symmetry.space_group_name_H-M   'P 1'
#
loop_
_entity.id
_entity.type
_entity.pdbx_description
1 polymer ?
#
loop_
_entity_poly.entity_id
_entity_poly.type
_entity_poly.pdbx_seq_one_letter_code
_entity_poly.pdbx_strand_id
1 'polypeptide(L)'
;TRWQSCEKGKAAITVIDNPFLVNITFPSCQNNLCIESGIISGNPLLSPGFSQNIPVWCSNCELIPYVPACGLGDQSYTVQQLVTACAEKTIITPNEGSVIVIKSTEVTQAEMNAFCANVIYM
;
A
#
# COMPACT_ATOMS: atom_id res chain seq x y z
N THR A 1 -24.21 13.49 1.12
CA THR A 1 -23.74 12.95 -0.17
C THR A 1 -23.40 11.49 0.00
N ARG A 2 -23.87 10.61 -0.90
CA ARG A 2 -23.62 9.16 -0.83
C ARG A 2 -22.73 8.76 -2.00
N TRP A 3 -21.71 7.95 -1.73
CA TRP A 3 -20.77 7.41 -2.69
C TRP A 3 -21.21 5.97 -2.99
N GLN A 4 -21.63 5.74 -4.21
CA GLN A 4 -22.14 4.46 -4.67
C GLN A 4 -21.29 3.97 -5.83
N SER A 5 -21.27 2.65 -6.00
CA SER A 5 -20.60 2.07 -7.15
C SER A 5 -21.30 2.46 -8.44
N CYS A 6 -20.52 2.85 -9.44
CA CYS A 6 -21.02 3.13 -10.77
C CYS A 6 -21.36 1.85 -11.56
N GLU A 7 -20.89 0.68 -11.10
CA GLU A 7 -21.04 -0.59 -11.82
C GLU A 7 -21.09 -1.78 -10.85
N LYS A 8 -21.96 -2.75 -11.14
CA LYS A 8 -22.11 -3.95 -10.30
C LYS A 8 -20.76 -4.67 -10.16
N GLY A 9 -20.36 -4.93 -8.91
CA GLY A 9 -19.11 -5.64 -8.59
C GLY A 9 -17.87 -4.75 -8.51
N LYS A 10 -18.00 -3.43 -8.74
CA LYS A 10 -16.92 -2.47 -8.49
C LYS A 10 -17.09 -1.77 -7.15
N ALA A 11 -15.97 -1.37 -6.56
CA ALA A 11 -15.97 -0.55 -5.36
C ALA A 11 -16.45 0.89 -5.68
N ALA A 12 -17.12 1.55 -4.74
CA ALA A 12 -17.48 2.96 -4.89
C ALA A 12 -16.26 3.89 -4.83
N ILE A 13 -15.18 3.45 -4.17
CA ILE A 13 -13.90 4.15 -4.13
C ILE A 13 -12.71 3.19 -4.12
N THR A 14 -11.64 3.54 -4.81
CA THR A 14 -10.36 2.83 -4.76
C THR A 14 -9.23 3.82 -4.53
N VAL A 15 -8.46 3.60 -3.47
CA VAL A 15 -7.27 4.41 -3.14
C VAL A 15 -6.10 3.45 -3.00
N ILE A 16 -5.45 3.19 -4.12
CA ILE A 16 -4.39 2.18 -4.25
C ILE A 16 -3.08 2.83 -4.68
N ASP A 17 -1.97 2.34 -4.15
CA ASP A 17 -0.60 2.65 -4.58
C ASP A 17 -0.28 4.16 -4.65
N ASN A 18 -0.66 4.93 -3.61
CA ASN A 18 -0.30 6.34 -3.50
C ASN A 18 0.88 6.50 -2.52
N PRO A 19 2.12 6.67 -3.00
CA PRO A 19 3.31 6.71 -2.15
C PRO A 19 3.33 7.90 -1.18
N PHE A 20 2.60 8.98 -1.51
CA PHE A 20 2.58 10.22 -0.74
C PHE A 20 1.29 10.47 0.04
N LEU A 21 0.37 9.49 0.06
CA LEU A 21 -0.90 9.65 0.75
C LEU A 21 -0.71 9.53 2.26
N VAL A 22 -0.91 10.63 2.99
CA VAL A 22 -0.71 10.68 4.45
C VAL A 22 -2.01 10.57 5.25
N ASN A 23 -3.14 10.99 4.65
CA ASN A 23 -4.41 11.05 5.34
C ASN A 23 -5.58 10.93 4.35
N ILE A 24 -6.68 10.32 4.80
CA ILE A 24 -7.94 10.23 4.07
C ILE A 24 -9.05 10.68 5.02
N THR A 25 -9.85 11.65 4.59
CA THR A 25 -11.02 12.10 5.35
C THR A 25 -12.22 12.26 4.44
N PHE A 26 -13.42 12.05 4.99
CA PHE A 26 -14.68 12.32 4.31
C PHE A 26 -15.50 13.31 5.14
N PRO A 27 -15.19 14.63 5.10
CA PRO A 27 -15.80 15.61 5.99
C PRO A 27 -17.33 15.72 5.85
N SER A 28 -17.86 15.48 4.66
CA SER A 28 -19.30 15.47 4.39
C SER A 28 -20.01 14.18 4.81
N CYS A 29 -19.27 13.20 5.34
CA CYS A 29 -19.77 11.91 5.81
C CYS A 29 -19.81 11.91 7.34
N GLN A 30 -20.79 12.59 7.94
CA GLN A 30 -20.88 12.80 9.39
C GLN A 30 -21.43 11.58 10.17
N ASN A 31 -21.02 10.35 9.80
CA ASN A 31 -21.36 9.05 10.43
C ASN A 31 -22.65 8.36 9.95
N ASN A 32 -22.75 8.08 8.64
CA ASN A 32 -23.95 7.44 8.06
C ASN A 32 -23.65 6.35 7.03
N LEU A 33 -22.48 5.70 7.08
CA LEU A 33 -22.10 4.70 6.05
C LEU A 33 -22.33 5.24 4.63
N CYS A 34 -21.86 6.47 4.39
CA CYS A 34 -22.16 7.16 3.15
C CYS A 34 -21.41 6.55 1.95
N ILE A 35 -20.43 5.70 2.19
CA ILE A 35 -19.66 4.98 1.17
C ILE A 35 -20.16 3.53 1.13
N GLU A 36 -20.65 3.12 -0.03
CA GLU A 36 -21.20 1.78 -0.24
C GLU A 36 -20.14 0.68 -0.09
N SER A 37 -18.95 0.88 -0.66
CA SER A 37 -17.82 -0.06 -0.65
C SER A 37 -16.53 0.63 -1.07
N GLY A 38 -15.38 0.06 -0.71
CA GLY A 38 -14.09 0.66 -1.07
C GLY A 38 -12.90 -0.29 -0.93
N ILE A 39 -11.78 0.06 -1.57
CA ILE A 39 -10.49 -0.62 -1.37
C ILE A 39 -9.45 0.44 -1.09
N ILE A 40 -8.72 0.32 0.03
CA ILE A 40 -7.62 1.20 0.40
C ILE A 40 -6.41 0.31 0.71
N SER A 41 -5.40 0.35 -0.16
CA SER A 41 -4.23 -0.52 -0.08
C SER A 41 -2.98 0.12 -0.69
N GLY A 42 -1.79 -0.36 -0.33
CA GLY A 42 -0.56 0.07 -1.02
C GLY A 42 -0.11 1.51 -0.75
N ASN A 43 -0.62 2.15 0.31
CA ASN A 43 -0.31 3.54 0.65
C ASN A 43 0.71 3.58 1.83
N PRO A 44 2.03 3.72 1.59
CA PRO A 44 3.06 3.55 2.61
C PRO A 44 3.07 4.62 3.70
N LEU A 45 2.73 5.87 3.36
CA LEU A 45 2.70 6.98 4.33
C LEU A 45 1.35 7.16 5.01
N LEU A 46 0.36 6.32 4.68
CA LEU A 46 -0.95 6.39 5.30
C LEU A 46 -0.86 5.80 6.71
N SER A 47 -1.05 6.65 7.71
CA SER A 47 -0.92 6.25 9.13
C SER A 47 -1.75 5.01 9.43
N PRO A 48 -1.22 3.96 10.09
CA PRO A 48 -1.97 2.75 10.45
C PRO A 48 -3.29 3.02 11.20
N GLY A 49 -3.37 4.14 11.92
CA GLY A 49 -4.57 4.60 12.61
C GLY A 49 -5.75 4.95 11.70
N PHE A 50 -5.54 5.09 10.37
CA PHE A 50 -6.62 5.35 9.40
C PHE A 50 -7.70 4.27 9.45
N SER A 51 -7.30 3.02 9.72
CA SER A 51 -8.17 1.85 9.81
C SER A 51 -9.24 1.96 10.90
N GLN A 52 -9.05 2.82 11.90
CA GLN A 52 -10.01 3.06 12.97
C GLN A 52 -11.15 3.99 12.53
N ASN A 53 -10.87 4.91 11.59
CA ASN A 53 -11.82 5.96 11.19
C ASN A 53 -12.66 5.56 9.98
N ILE A 54 -12.09 4.82 9.01
CA ILE A 54 -12.81 4.41 7.79
C ILE A 54 -14.11 3.63 8.06
N PRO A 55 -14.18 2.70 9.03
CA PRO A 55 -15.41 1.94 9.31
C PRO A 55 -16.62 2.82 9.67
N VAL A 56 -16.40 4.04 10.16
CA VAL A 56 -17.46 5.02 10.46
C VAL A 56 -18.16 5.51 9.18
N TRP A 57 -17.43 5.53 8.05
CA TRP A 57 -17.91 6.00 6.76
C TRP A 57 -18.26 4.87 5.79
N CYS A 58 -17.67 3.69 5.96
CA CYS A 58 -17.73 2.58 5.02
C CYS A 58 -17.61 1.22 5.73
N SER A 59 -18.72 0.47 5.80
CA SER A 59 -18.74 -0.87 6.42
C SER A 59 -18.22 -1.97 5.48
N ASN A 60 -18.26 -1.74 4.17
CA ASN A 60 -17.80 -2.69 3.15
C ASN A 60 -16.50 -2.23 2.48
N CYS A 61 -15.64 -1.56 3.23
CA CYS A 61 -14.32 -1.18 2.75
C CYS A 61 -13.28 -2.21 3.17
N GLU A 62 -12.47 -2.65 2.20
CA GLU A 62 -11.29 -3.45 2.44
C GLU A 62 -10.10 -2.52 2.71
N LEU A 63 -9.51 -2.66 3.89
CA LEU A 63 -8.40 -1.83 4.37
C LEU A 63 -7.19 -2.73 4.53
N ILE A 64 -6.21 -2.55 3.65
CA ILE A 64 -4.98 -3.33 3.63
C ILE A 64 -3.83 -2.37 3.97
N PRO A 65 -3.34 -2.36 5.22
CA PRO A 65 -2.17 -1.58 5.58
C PRO A 65 -0.98 -1.95 4.70
N TYR A 66 -0.19 -0.94 4.33
CA TYR A 66 1.05 -1.19 3.61
C TYR A 66 2.08 -1.81 4.56
N VAL A 67 2.75 -2.87 4.09
CA VAL A 67 3.83 -3.54 4.83
C VAL A 67 5.15 -3.22 4.12
N PRO A 68 6.12 -2.57 4.79
CA PRO A 68 7.43 -2.26 4.23
C PRO A 68 8.21 -3.49 3.75
N ALA A 69 9.29 -3.25 3.01
CA ALA A 69 10.10 -4.31 2.41
C ALA A 69 9.25 -5.32 1.63
N CYS A 70 8.26 -4.81 0.89
CA CYS A 70 7.39 -5.57 -0.01
C CYS A 70 6.62 -6.71 0.66
N GLY A 71 6.21 -6.52 1.92
CA GLY A 71 5.49 -7.52 2.70
C GLY A 71 6.35 -8.27 3.71
N LEU A 72 7.68 -8.07 3.71
CA LEU A 72 8.55 -8.68 4.71
C LEU A 72 8.41 -7.99 6.08
N GLY A 73 8.14 -6.68 6.12
CA GLY A 73 7.98 -5.92 7.35
C GLY A 73 9.26 -5.86 8.20
N ASP A 74 9.11 -5.73 9.51
CA ASP A 74 10.21 -5.43 10.44
C ASP A 74 11.09 -6.63 10.82
N GLN A 75 10.84 -7.80 10.23
CA GLN A 75 11.66 -8.99 10.51
C GLN A 75 13.03 -8.90 9.83
N SER A 76 14.01 -9.63 10.34
CA SER A 76 15.30 -9.76 9.67
C SER A 76 15.15 -10.55 8.37
N TYR A 77 15.64 -9.99 7.26
CA TYR A 77 15.65 -10.62 5.95
C TYR A 77 17.00 -10.46 5.26
N THR A 78 17.32 -11.39 4.38
CA THR A 78 18.49 -11.32 3.50
C THR A 78 18.21 -10.45 2.27
N VAL A 79 19.27 -9.99 1.61
CA VAL A 79 19.17 -9.31 0.30
C VAL A 79 18.40 -10.18 -0.70
N GLN A 80 18.66 -11.49 -0.74
CA GLN A 80 17.97 -12.42 -1.64
C GLN A 80 16.46 -12.45 -1.40
N GLN A 81 16.03 -12.48 -0.14
CA GLN A 81 14.61 -12.46 0.23
C GLN A 81 13.97 -11.12 -0.17
N LEU A 82 14.66 -10.00 0.07
CA LEU A 82 14.17 -8.68 -0.31
C LEU A 82 13.95 -8.57 -1.82
N VAL A 83 14.97 -8.91 -2.60
CA VAL A 83 14.95 -8.77 -4.07
C VAL A 83 13.86 -9.66 -4.68
N THR A 84 13.65 -10.85 -4.10
CA THR A 84 12.57 -11.77 -4.50
C THR A 84 11.20 -11.23 -4.12
N ALA A 85 11.01 -10.75 -2.88
CA ALA A 85 9.72 -10.24 -2.40
C ALA A 85 9.28 -8.96 -3.13
N CYS A 86 10.26 -8.15 -3.51
CA CYS A 86 10.06 -6.88 -4.19
C CYS A 86 10.04 -6.95 -5.71
N ALA A 87 10.25 -8.13 -6.30
CA ALA A 87 10.14 -8.30 -7.74
C ALA A 87 8.77 -7.81 -8.24
N GLU A 88 8.80 -7.02 -9.31
CA GLU A 88 7.62 -6.47 -9.99
C GLU A 88 6.77 -5.49 -9.16
N LYS A 89 7.20 -5.08 -7.95
CA LYS A 89 6.49 -4.08 -7.15
C LYS A 89 6.63 -2.68 -7.74
N THR A 90 5.59 -1.87 -7.57
CA THR A 90 5.53 -0.48 -8.01
C THR A 90 6.06 0.49 -6.95
N ILE A 91 5.87 0.16 -5.69
CA ILE A 91 6.31 0.94 -4.52
C ILE A 91 7.16 0.03 -3.66
N ILE A 92 8.38 0.48 -3.35
CA ILE A 92 9.30 -0.21 -2.46
C ILE A 92 9.72 0.80 -1.40
N THR A 93 9.53 0.49 -0.12
CA THR A 93 10.05 1.32 0.96
C THR A 93 10.79 0.45 1.98
N PRO A 94 11.90 0.94 2.55
CA PRO A 94 12.53 0.27 3.68
C PRO A 94 11.63 0.33 4.93
N ASN A 95 12.02 -0.45 5.94
CA ASN A 95 11.53 -0.23 7.30
C ASN A 95 11.90 1.19 7.77
N GLU A 96 11.13 1.73 8.71
CA GLU A 96 11.34 3.09 9.22
C GLU A 96 12.78 3.27 9.73
N GLY A 97 13.42 4.37 9.33
CA GLY A 97 14.81 4.69 9.71
C GLY A 97 15.90 3.81 9.05
N SER A 98 15.52 2.93 8.13
CA SER A 98 16.46 2.03 7.43
C SER A 98 16.66 2.44 5.96
N VAL A 99 17.72 1.91 5.34
CA VAL A 99 17.98 2.06 3.91
C VAL A 99 18.17 0.69 3.26
N ILE A 100 17.74 0.55 2.01
CA ILE A 100 17.98 -0.66 1.22
C ILE A 100 19.40 -0.58 0.66
N VAL A 101 20.22 -1.59 0.95
CA VAL A 101 21.57 -1.75 0.39
C VAL A 101 21.66 -3.12 -0.26
N ILE A 102 21.89 -3.13 -1.57
CA ILE A 102 22.05 -4.35 -2.37
C ILE A 102 23.41 -4.26 -3.06
N LYS A 103 24.29 -5.25 -2.84
CA LYS A 103 25.58 -5.31 -3.54
C LYS A 103 25.45 -6.20 -4.78
N SER A 104 26.19 -5.88 -5.84
CA SER A 104 26.24 -6.69 -7.06
C SER A 104 26.80 -8.10 -6.86
N THR A 105 27.49 -8.36 -5.73
CA THR A 105 27.96 -9.69 -5.35
C THR A 105 26.86 -10.58 -4.74
N GLU A 106 25.72 -10.00 -4.40
CA GLU A 106 24.62 -10.69 -3.68
C GLU A 106 23.46 -11.07 -4.60
N VAL A 107 23.39 -10.50 -5.81
CA VAL A 107 22.31 -10.71 -6.77
C VAL A 107 22.81 -10.76 -8.21
N THR A 108 22.06 -11.46 -9.05
CA THR A 108 22.25 -11.47 -10.50
C THR A 108 21.65 -10.22 -11.16
N GLN A 109 22.07 -9.94 -12.40
CA GLN A 109 21.46 -8.88 -13.21
C GLN A 109 19.96 -9.12 -13.44
N ALA A 110 19.54 -10.37 -13.61
CA ALA A 110 18.13 -10.70 -13.83
C ALA A 110 17.27 -10.35 -12.59
N GLU A 111 17.76 -10.66 -11.40
CA GLU A 111 17.07 -10.35 -10.14
C GLU A 111 17.03 -8.84 -9.89
N MET A 112 18.13 -8.12 -10.13
CA MET A 112 18.16 -6.66 -10.02
C MET A 112 17.21 -6.00 -11.03
N ASN A 113 17.13 -6.51 -12.25
CA ASN A 113 16.19 -6.03 -13.25
C ASN A 113 14.74 -6.25 -12.81
N ALA A 114 14.41 -7.43 -12.28
CA ALA A 114 13.07 -7.74 -11.78
C ALA A 114 12.68 -6.88 -10.57
N PHE A 115 13.63 -6.58 -9.69
CA PHE A 115 13.45 -5.68 -8.54
C PHE A 115 13.11 -4.25 -8.96
N CYS A 116 13.72 -3.74 -10.03
CA CYS A 116 13.51 -2.36 -10.50
C CYS A 116 12.48 -2.22 -11.62
N ALA A 117 11.93 -3.30 -12.18
CA ALA A 117 11.21 -3.30 -13.45
C ALA A 117 10.01 -2.33 -13.48
N ASN A 118 9.23 -2.29 -12.39
CA ASN A 118 7.98 -1.54 -12.30
C ASN A 118 8.02 -0.40 -11.28
N VAL A 119 9.17 -0.17 -10.64
CA VAL A 119 9.25 0.71 -9.49
C VAL A 119 9.07 2.16 -9.94
N ILE A 120 8.07 2.82 -9.39
CA ILE A 120 7.78 4.24 -9.60
C ILE A 120 8.11 5.08 -8.36
N TYR A 121 8.33 4.42 -7.21
CA TYR A 121 8.71 5.07 -5.95
C TYR A 121 9.61 4.16 -5.10
N MET A 122 10.74 4.72 -4.65
CA MET A 122 11.71 4.09 -3.75
C MET A 122 12.35 5.11 -2.82
#